data_AF-A0A7K0G444-F1
#
_entry.id   AF-A0A7K0G444-F1
#
_cell.length_a   1.000
_cell.length_b   1.000
_cell.length_c   1.000
_cell.angle_alpha   90.00
_cell.angle_beta   90.00
_cell.angle_gamma   90.00
#
_symmetry.space_group_name_H-M   'P 1'
#
loop_
_entity.id
_entity.type
_entity.pdbx_description
1 polymer ?
#
loop_
_entity_poly.entity_id
_entity_poly.type
_entity_poly.pdbx_seq_one_letter_code
_entity_poly.pdbx_strand_id
1 'polypeptide(L)'
;MKINKFLLSLLFLFLYFQAVAAPQDLHGKSGILRIEPQEHGAGQVKMVSDGNNFHVTTAGGFIKIQSKQSLGMSGSRLYVKRYFNLGDTVNAQQVTSGMDQVIQGIKIYLLPGQEYIIEILQRETNLLIFKYIIKRPILIPKVSFFDPNSKSKSLWDTFSDKNMSGGFSLSARNKISLRVVERSDFTDLSIDYNLRNLETKEELVGKFLHALDELPVEANTSYRLLLSYSIQKEVPVVVYIKIKPYWYKSVITYGLIGVVMVIIILLFITRNMSKLLGISKDRQQRMEDAAIRLQSLLNPHFTFNALSAIQGLINTGRIEDANFYLQEFSMLLRKTLANSESLFSNLGEELEMMGIYMRLEALRFNFTWSVLIDPELRPAEIEIPTMIIQPVVENAVKHGIANLRETGILKILCKQGEQDHTFAIIIEDNGVWQDANTLSGYGLSLTRKRIDAINKLDRTQLIELEIKTDFGTQIIITFHNWINT
;
A
#
# COMPACT_ATOMS: atom_id res chain seq x y z
N MET A 1 3.44 66.09 34.79
CA MET A 1 4.40 65.00 35.08
C MET A 1 4.30 63.90 34.01
N LYS A 2 4.77 64.18 32.77
CA LYS A 2 4.77 63.25 31.61
C LYS A 2 5.64 63.83 30.47
N ILE A 3 6.88 64.23 30.77
CA ILE A 3 7.81 64.84 29.78
C ILE A 3 9.19 64.15 29.75
N ASN A 4 9.44 63.11 30.57
CA ASN A 4 10.79 62.56 30.75
C ASN A 4 11.15 61.26 30.00
N LYS A 5 10.30 60.73 29.10
CA LYS A 5 10.65 59.53 28.30
C LYS A 5 10.97 59.81 26.83
N PHE A 6 10.54 60.95 26.29
CA PHE A 6 10.84 61.31 24.88
C PHE A 6 12.20 62.02 24.75
N LEU A 7 12.60 62.82 25.74
CA LEU A 7 13.93 63.45 25.77
C LEU A 7 15.05 62.41 25.98
N LEU A 8 14.77 61.32 26.71
CA LEU A 8 15.75 60.27 26.98
C LEU A 8 16.00 59.37 25.77
N SER A 9 15.00 59.15 24.90
CA SER A 9 15.22 58.41 23.64
C SER A 9 15.87 59.28 22.56
N LEU A 10 15.63 60.60 22.55
CA LEU A 10 16.33 61.52 21.64
C LEU A 10 17.81 61.68 22.02
N LEU A 11 18.14 61.70 23.32
CA LEU A 11 19.54 61.75 23.77
C LEU A 11 20.28 60.44 23.45
N PHE A 12 19.60 59.29 23.50
CA PHE A 12 20.18 58.00 23.11
C PHE A 12 20.36 57.87 21.60
N LEU A 13 19.46 58.46 20.80
CA LEU A 13 19.60 58.49 19.34
C LEU A 13 20.74 59.43 18.88
N PHE A 14 20.98 60.53 19.60
CA PHE A 14 22.10 61.45 19.33
C PHE A 14 23.46 60.89 19.77
N LEU A 15 23.49 60.05 20.82
CA LEU A 15 24.69 59.30 21.23
C LEU A 15 24.98 58.08 20.33
N TYR A 16 23.98 57.51 19.66
CA TYR A 16 24.19 56.41 18.72
C TYR A 16 24.60 56.88 17.32
N PHE A 17 24.21 58.10 16.90
CA PHE A 17 24.59 58.67 15.61
C PHE A 17 26.02 59.23 15.56
N GLN A 18 26.74 59.32 16.68
CA GLN A 18 28.18 59.62 16.69
C GLN A 18 29.09 58.37 16.66
N ALA A 19 28.53 57.15 16.62
CA ALA A 19 29.31 55.92 16.55
C ALA A 19 29.44 55.32 15.13
N VAL A 20 28.85 55.94 14.10
CA VAL A 20 29.19 55.68 12.70
C VAL A 20 30.17 56.77 12.26
N ALA A 21 31.32 56.79 12.91
CA ALA A 21 32.48 57.42 12.30
C ALA A 21 32.86 56.52 11.11
N ALA A 22 32.68 57.05 9.89
CA ALA A 22 33.57 56.73 8.78
C ALA A 22 35.00 56.62 9.33
N PRO A 23 35.87 55.73 8.80
CA PRO A 23 37.25 55.68 9.27
C PRO A 23 37.87 57.07 9.03
N GLN A 24 37.83 57.90 10.07
CA GLN A 24 38.63 59.08 10.17
C GLN A 24 40.03 58.53 10.19
N ASP A 25 40.78 58.81 9.14
CA ASP A 25 42.23 58.84 9.19
C ASP A 25 42.61 59.76 10.35
N LEU A 26 42.70 59.17 11.55
CA LEU A 26 43.26 59.81 12.71
C LEU A 26 44.73 60.07 12.38
N HIS A 27 45.01 61.32 12.04
CA HIS A 27 46.33 61.90 11.94
C HIS A 27 47.05 61.84 13.30
N GLY A 28 47.50 60.66 13.69
CA GLY A 28 48.53 60.44 14.70
C GLY A 28 49.79 59.98 13.97
N LYS A 29 50.83 60.84 13.94
CA LYS A 29 52.16 60.63 13.30
C LYS A 29 52.14 59.73 12.04
N SER A 30 52.21 60.34 10.85
CA SER A 30 52.43 59.59 9.61
C SER A 30 53.66 58.68 9.75
N GLY A 31 53.44 57.38 9.90
CA GLY A 31 54.50 56.39 9.89
C GLY A 31 55.38 56.52 8.65
N ILE A 32 56.67 56.24 8.80
CA ILE A 32 57.69 56.37 7.73
C ILE A 32 57.56 55.25 6.70
N LEU A 33 56.81 54.18 6.99
CA LEU A 33 56.59 53.04 6.10
C LEU A 33 55.16 53.03 5.52
N ARG A 34 55.06 52.69 4.24
CA ARG A 34 53.86 52.33 3.49
C ARG A 34 53.89 50.82 3.29
N ILE A 35 52.84 50.16 3.75
CA ILE A 35 52.71 48.70 3.69
C ILE A 35 51.46 48.41 2.86
N GLU A 36 51.64 47.71 1.75
CA GLU A 36 50.58 47.40 0.81
C GLU A 36 50.53 45.90 0.53
N PRO A 37 49.32 45.35 0.31
CA PRO A 37 49.19 44.00 -0.20
C PRO A 37 49.71 43.95 -1.64
N GLN A 38 50.47 42.91 -1.98
CA GLN A 38 51.05 42.79 -3.33
C GLN A 38 50.17 41.99 -4.30
N GLU A 39 49.27 41.13 -3.80
CA GLU A 39 48.43 40.30 -4.65
C GLU A 39 47.40 41.13 -5.43
N HIS A 40 47.27 40.86 -6.73
CA HIS A 40 46.19 41.38 -7.56
C HIS A 40 44.87 40.76 -7.12
N GLY A 41 44.13 41.48 -6.26
CA GLY A 41 42.79 41.12 -5.83
C GLY A 41 42.69 40.90 -4.32
N ALA A 42 41.83 41.67 -3.67
CA ALA A 42 41.26 41.44 -2.33
C ALA A 42 42.18 41.36 -1.10
N GLY A 43 43.51 41.53 -1.23
CA GLY A 43 44.36 41.74 -0.07
C GLY A 43 43.95 43.01 0.69
N GLN A 44 43.57 42.88 1.96
CA GLN A 44 43.27 44.02 2.83
C GLN A 44 44.39 44.17 3.87
N VAL A 45 44.78 45.41 4.12
CA VAL A 45 45.73 45.78 5.17
C VAL A 45 45.08 46.81 6.07
N LYS A 46 45.03 46.54 7.37
CA LYS A 46 44.55 47.47 8.39
C LYS A 46 45.72 47.87 9.28
N MET A 47 45.94 49.17 9.45
CA MET A 47 47.00 49.71 10.30
C MET A 47 46.37 50.51 11.43
N VAL A 48 46.78 50.21 12.66
CA VAL A 48 46.37 50.92 13.88
C VAL A 48 47.65 51.38 14.59
N SER A 49 47.67 52.64 15.03
CA SER A 49 48.83 53.23 15.70
C SER A 49 48.53 53.46 17.18
N ASP A 50 49.46 53.06 18.05
CA ASP A 50 49.49 53.38 19.48
C ASP A 50 50.83 54.06 19.82
N GLY A 51 50.84 55.39 19.79
CA GLY A 51 52.05 56.19 19.96
C GLY A 51 53.11 55.93 18.86
N ASN A 52 54.21 55.27 19.24
CA ASN A 52 55.30 54.91 18.33
C ASN A 52 55.22 53.44 17.84
N ASN A 53 54.20 52.69 18.26
CA ASN A 53 53.96 51.31 17.85
C ASN A 53 52.85 51.27 16.79
N PHE A 54 53.15 50.70 15.62
CA PHE A 54 52.20 50.48 14.55
C PHE A 54 51.86 49.00 14.45
N HIS A 55 50.60 48.65 14.70
CA HIS A 55 50.07 47.32 14.51
C HIS A 55 49.43 47.22 13.13
N VAL A 56 49.95 46.31 12.30
CA VAL A 56 49.49 46.12 10.93
C VAL A 56 48.95 44.71 10.79
N THR A 57 47.71 44.57 10.36
CA THR A 57 47.11 43.26 10.07
C THR A 57 46.86 43.13 8.59
N THR A 58 47.17 41.97 8.02
CA THR A 58 46.99 41.69 6.60
C THR A 58 46.24 40.38 6.38
N ALA A 59 45.27 40.38 5.47
CA ALA A 59 44.60 39.14 5.05
C ALA A 59 45.46 38.30 4.10
N GLY A 60 46.38 38.94 3.35
CA GLY A 60 47.20 38.30 2.34
C GLY A 60 48.60 37.91 2.83
N GLY A 61 49.21 36.93 2.15
CA GLY A 61 50.56 36.47 2.49
C GLY A 61 51.64 37.41 1.98
N PHE A 62 51.52 37.91 0.73
CA PHE A 62 52.52 38.81 0.15
C PHE A 62 52.25 40.26 0.50
N ILE A 63 53.18 40.87 1.22
CA ILE A 63 53.17 42.31 1.49
C ILE A 63 54.40 42.99 0.90
N LYS A 64 54.17 44.20 0.42
CA LYS A 64 55.18 45.10 -0.10
C LYS A 64 55.36 46.24 0.89
N ILE A 65 56.60 46.45 1.32
CA ILE A 65 56.96 47.46 2.31
C ILE A 65 57.86 48.50 1.63
N GLN A 66 57.45 49.76 1.65
CA GLN A 66 58.15 50.89 1.06
C GLN A 66 58.27 52.03 2.07
N SER A 67 59.31 52.85 1.99
CA SER A 67 59.31 54.09 2.75
C SER A 67 58.48 55.18 2.05
N LYS A 68 57.74 55.99 2.82
CA LYS A 68 56.92 57.11 2.32
C LYS A 68 57.74 58.31 1.84
N GLN A 69 58.95 58.47 2.36
CA GLN A 69 59.91 59.51 1.98
C GLN A 69 61.23 58.82 1.63
N SER A 70 62.03 59.39 0.72
CA SER A 70 63.44 58.99 0.66
C SER A 70 64.00 59.22 2.06
N LEU A 71 64.46 58.17 2.75
CA LEU A 71 65.35 58.34 3.91
C LEU A 71 66.65 58.95 3.34
N GLY A 72 66.61 60.25 3.11
CA GLY A 72 67.55 60.98 2.29
C GLY A 72 68.09 62.14 3.10
N MET A 73 69.35 62.01 3.48
CA MET A 73 70.30 63.09 3.73
C MET A 73 69.80 64.24 4.61
N SER A 74 69.82 64.05 5.93
CA SER A 74 70.39 65.04 6.85
C SER A 74 70.54 64.42 8.25
N GLY A 75 71.78 64.18 8.66
CA GLY A 75 72.23 64.10 10.06
C GLY A 75 71.62 63.08 11.04
N SER A 76 70.56 62.36 10.71
CA SER A 76 69.89 61.43 11.63
C SER A 76 70.30 60.00 11.31
N ARG A 77 71.23 59.52 12.13
CA ARG A 77 71.74 58.16 12.11
C ARG A 77 70.64 57.17 12.50
N LEU A 78 69.85 56.66 11.56
CA LEU A 78 68.78 55.68 11.81
C LEU A 78 69.25 54.26 11.46
N TYR A 79 68.82 53.29 12.25
CA TYR A 79 69.14 51.88 12.07
C TYR A 79 67.87 51.03 12.12
N VAL A 80 67.71 50.08 11.18
CA VAL A 80 66.51 49.24 11.06
C VAL A 80 66.84 47.80 11.43
N LYS A 81 66.12 47.27 12.43
CA LYS A 81 66.16 45.86 12.81
C LYS A 81 64.87 45.18 12.35
N ARG A 82 64.99 43.99 11.76
CA ARG A 82 63.85 43.21 11.24
C ARG A 82 63.99 41.76 11.68
N TYR A 83 62.88 41.14 12.06
CA TYR A 83 62.86 39.73 12.43
C TYR A 83 61.43 39.19 12.35
N PHE A 84 61.31 37.88 12.19
CA PHE A 84 60.02 37.19 12.27
C PHE A 84 59.80 36.65 13.69
N ASN A 85 58.56 36.65 14.13
CA ASN A 85 58.14 35.95 15.33
C ASN A 85 57.07 34.91 14.96
N LEU A 86 57.24 33.69 15.47
CA LEU A 86 56.33 32.58 15.24
C LEU A 86 55.91 32.04 16.62
N GLY A 87 54.88 32.65 17.22
CA GLY A 87 54.45 32.32 18.60
C GLY A 87 55.52 32.63 19.67
N ASP A 88 55.60 31.81 20.72
CA ASP A 88 56.49 32.00 21.90
C ASP A 88 57.99 31.76 21.60
N THR A 89 58.34 31.38 20.36
CA THR A 89 59.71 31.15 19.93
C THR A 89 60.16 32.22 18.94
N VAL A 90 61.07 33.08 19.40
CA VAL A 90 61.76 34.06 18.55
C VAL A 90 62.69 33.29 17.61
N ASN A 91 62.23 33.00 16.39
CA ASN A 91 63.11 32.57 15.31
C ASN A 91 63.92 33.79 14.84
N ALA A 92 65.05 34.03 15.51
CA ALA A 92 66.05 35.03 15.14
C ALA A 92 66.83 34.66 13.85
N GLN A 93 66.23 33.88 12.95
CA GLN A 93 66.80 33.63 11.63
C GLN A 93 66.37 34.77 10.70
N GLN A 94 67.37 35.55 10.25
CA GLN A 94 67.30 36.82 9.52
C GLN A 94 67.07 38.09 10.35
N VAL A 95 67.91 38.31 11.37
CA VAL A 95 68.28 39.70 11.72
C VAL A 95 69.16 40.24 10.60
N THR A 96 68.57 40.89 9.60
CA THR A 96 69.36 41.60 8.58
C THR A 96 69.67 42.99 9.12
N SER A 97 70.81 43.11 9.79
CA SER A 97 71.37 44.40 10.23
C SER A 97 71.99 45.13 9.03
N GLY A 98 71.18 45.90 8.29
CA GLY A 98 71.65 46.65 7.13
C GLY A 98 71.73 48.15 7.39
N MET A 99 72.91 48.75 7.21
CA MET A 99 73.12 50.20 7.21
C MET A 99 72.49 50.86 5.98
N ASP A 100 71.89 52.06 6.14
CA ASP A 100 71.51 53.02 5.10
C ASP A 100 70.82 52.49 3.82
N GLN A 101 70.16 51.34 3.89
CA GLN A 101 69.28 50.92 2.81
C GLN A 101 67.89 51.50 3.03
N VAL A 102 67.60 52.56 2.29
CA VAL A 102 66.23 52.97 1.94
C VAL A 102 65.41 51.69 1.75
N ILE A 103 64.33 51.50 2.50
CA ILE A 103 63.43 50.36 2.33
C ILE A 103 62.75 50.52 0.97
N GLN A 104 63.45 50.07 -0.08
CA GLN A 104 62.99 50.09 -1.46
C GLN A 104 62.20 48.82 -1.74
N GLY A 105 60.90 48.85 -1.43
CA GLY A 105 59.94 47.86 -1.93
C GLY A 105 60.26 46.41 -1.57
N ILE A 106 60.59 46.15 -0.30
CA ILE A 106 60.83 44.80 0.18
C ILE A 106 59.54 44.00 0.05
N LYS A 107 59.65 42.82 -0.54
CA LYS A 107 58.55 41.86 -0.69
C LYS A 107 58.80 40.73 0.30
N ILE A 108 57.85 40.49 1.18
CA ILE A 108 57.91 39.36 2.10
C ILE A 108 56.62 38.55 2.02
N TYR A 109 56.76 37.26 2.29
CA TYR A 109 55.64 36.35 2.50
C TYR A 109 55.48 36.08 3.99
N LEU A 110 54.31 36.39 4.56
CA LEU A 110 53.95 36.08 5.94
C LEU A 110 53.10 34.80 5.97
N LEU A 111 53.52 33.82 6.76
CA LEU A 111 52.69 32.64 7.06
C LEU A 111 51.51 33.05 7.98
N PRO A 112 50.36 32.35 7.90
CA PRO A 112 49.26 32.57 8.85
C PRO A 112 49.73 32.38 10.30
N GLY A 113 49.41 33.33 11.17
CA GLY A 113 49.84 33.37 12.57
C GLY A 113 51.24 33.97 12.80
N GLN A 114 52.01 34.22 11.74
CA GLN A 114 53.35 34.81 11.84
C GLN A 114 53.27 36.33 12.02
N GLU A 115 54.22 36.86 12.78
CA GLU A 115 54.46 38.28 12.93
C GLU A 115 55.80 38.64 12.30
N TYR A 116 55.87 39.80 11.66
CA TYR A 116 57.08 40.41 11.13
C TYR A 116 57.25 41.76 11.79
N ILE A 117 58.34 41.91 12.53
CA ILE A 117 58.60 43.08 13.34
C ILE A 117 59.70 43.91 12.70
N ILE A 118 59.47 45.22 12.59
CA ILE A 118 60.42 46.21 12.10
C ILE A 118 60.61 47.26 13.18
N GLU A 119 61.81 47.35 13.73
CA GLU A 119 62.19 48.36 14.71
C GLU A 119 63.11 49.38 14.03
N ILE A 120 62.75 50.66 14.14
CA ILE A 120 63.53 51.80 13.67
C ILE A 120 64.12 52.46 14.91
N LEU A 121 65.45 52.45 15.02
CA LEU A 121 66.18 52.95 16.18
C LEU A 121 67.11 54.11 15.82
N GLN A 122 67.40 54.98 16.79
CA GLN A 122 68.43 56.01 16.69
C GLN A 122 69.81 55.41 17.00
N ARG A 123 70.81 55.62 16.13
CA ARG A 123 72.13 54.95 16.20
C ARG A 123 72.97 55.31 17.42
N GLU A 124 72.87 56.55 17.91
CA GLU A 124 73.73 57.05 19.00
C GLU A 124 73.31 56.51 20.37
N THR A 125 72.00 56.39 20.57
CA THR A 125 71.38 56.05 21.86
C THR A 125 70.71 54.69 21.87
N ASN A 126 70.63 54.03 20.70
CA ASN A 126 69.84 52.82 20.45
C ASN A 126 68.36 52.98 20.86
N LEU A 127 67.85 54.22 20.85
CA LEU A 127 66.49 54.53 21.28
C LEU A 127 65.50 54.17 20.18
N LEU A 128 64.47 53.39 20.53
CA LEU A 128 63.40 52.97 19.62
C LEU A 128 62.54 54.17 19.22
N ILE A 129 62.53 54.50 17.93
CA ILE A 129 61.73 55.59 17.37
C ILE A 129 60.37 55.07 16.91
N PHE A 130 60.36 53.98 16.15
CA PHE A 130 59.13 53.35 15.67
C PHE A 130 59.25 51.83 15.67
N LYS A 131 58.16 51.16 16.02
CA LYS A 131 58.04 49.70 15.93
C LYS A 131 56.83 49.34 15.11
N TYR A 132 57.02 48.61 14.01
CA TYR A 132 55.94 48.06 13.21
C TYR A 132 55.82 46.57 13.52
N ILE A 133 54.65 46.14 13.97
CA ILE A 133 54.32 44.73 14.19
C ILE A 133 53.32 44.36 13.11
N ILE A 134 53.78 43.62 12.10
CA ILE A 134 52.97 43.21 10.96
C ILE A 134 52.56 41.76 11.15
N LYS A 135 51.26 41.50 11.27
CA LYS A 135 50.70 40.18 11.57
C LYS A 135 49.75 39.72 10.48
N ARG A 136 49.88 38.46 10.09
CA ARG A 136 48.84 37.77 9.30
C ARG A 136 48.01 36.91 10.25
N PRO A 137 46.78 37.30 10.64
CA PRO A 137 45.94 36.46 11.49
C PRO A 137 45.54 35.17 10.76
N ILE A 138 45.30 34.11 11.52
CA ILE A 138 44.76 32.86 10.96
C ILE A 138 43.28 33.08 10.64
N LEU A 139 42.95 33.18 9.36
CA LEU A 139 41.57 33.34 8.91
C LEU A 139 40.89 31.99 8.70
N ILE A 140 39.86 31.70 9.51
CA ILE A 140 39.04 30.48 9.39
C ILE A 140 37.69 30.86 8.73
N PRO A 141 37.30 30.23 7.61
CA PRO A 141 36.00 30.44 6.99
C PRO A 141 34.84 30.18 7.97
N LYS A 142 33.95 31.18 8.13
CA LYS A 142 32.70 31.02 8.91
C LYS A 142 31.55 30.82 7.94
N VAL A 143 31.01 29.60 7.91
CA VAL A 143 29.99 29.19 6.94
C VAL A 143 28.84 28.50 7.64
N SER A 144 27.62 28.88 7.24
CA SER A 144 26.37 28.26 7.70
C SER A 144 25.73 27.44 6.59
N PHE A 145 25.25 26.26 6.94
CA PHE A 145 24.56 25.33 6.04
C PHE A 145 23.04 25.42 6.24
N PHE A 146 22.26 25.46 5.15
CA PHE A 146 20.80 25.53 5.22
C PHE A 146 20.10 24.86 4.02
N ASP A 147 18.82 24.54 4.21
CA ASP A 147 17.93 24.07 3.14
C ASP A 147 17.35 25.26 2.37
N PRO A 148 17.56 25.39 1.05
CA PRO A 148 16.97 26.47 0.26
C PRO A 148 15.44 26.34 0.14
N ASN A 149 14.87 25.15 0.34
CA ASN A 149 13.43 24.92 0.21
C ASN A 149 12.65 25.11 1.53
N SER A 150 13.34 25.21 2.67
CA SER A 150 12.68 25.45 3.96
C SER A 150 12.42 26.95 4.13
N LYS A 151 11.13 27.35 4.21
CA LYS A 151 10.71 28.74 4.49
C LYS A 151 11.24 29.30 5.83
N SER A 152 11.70 28.42 6.71
CA SER A 152 12.46 28.77 7.92
C SER A 152 13.94 28.48 7.65
N LYS A 153 14.85 29.41 7.99
CA LYS A 153 16.30 29.21 8.01
C LYS A 153 16.65 28.03 8.94
N SER A 154 16.45 26.80 8.51
CA SER A 154 16.87 25.61 9.25
C SER A 154 18.38 25.52 9.09
N LEU A 155 19.08 26.19 10.01
CA LEU A 155 20.53 26.08 10.15
C LEU A 155 20.84 24.63 10.52
N TRP A 156 21.52 23.92 9.63
CA TRP A 156 21.93 22.53 9.89
C TRP A 156 23.21 22.48 10.71
N ASP A 157 24.13 23.40 10.46
CA ASP A 157 25.34 23.59 11.25
C ASP A 157 25.95 24.97 10.97
N THR A 158 26.78 25.47 11.89
CA THR A 158 27.59 26.69 11.72
C THR A 158 29.02 26.43 12.15
N PHE A 159 29.94 26.54 11.21
CA PHE A 159 31.36 26.38 11.47
C PHE A 159 31.96 27.72 11.88
N SER A 160 32.65 27.72 13.03
CA SER A 160 33.25 28.90 13.66
C SER A 160 34.70 28.61 14.02
N ASP A 161 35.45 29.64 14.44
CA ASP A 161 36.91 29.61 14.67
C ASP A 161 37.40 28.52 15.64
N LYS A 162 36.49 27.83 16.35
CA LYS A 162 36.79 26.75 17.31
C LYS A 162 36.68 25.33 16.73
N ASN A 163 36.00 25.12 15.60
CA ASN A 163 35.77 23.80 15.00
C ASN A 163 36.30 23.76 13.55
N MET A 164 37.53 23.30 13.38
CA MET A 164 38.17 23.17 12.05
C MET A 164 37.67 21.95 11.26
N SER A 165 36.91 21.07 11.91
CA SER A 165 36.31 19.89 11.30
C SER A 165 34.94 19.58 11.89
N GLY A 166 34.03 19.06 11.08
CA GLY A 166 32.76 18.50 11.54
C GLY A 166 32.04 17.73 10.46
N GLY A 167 30.89 17.17 10.79
CA GLY A 167 30.10 16.44 9.83
C GLY A 167 28.67 16.23 10.28
N PHE A 168 27.77 16.17 9.30
CA PHE A 168 26.35 16.00 9.53
C PHE A 168 25.75 15.05 8.48
N SER A 169 24.63 14.41 8.85
CA SER A 169 23.93 13.47 7.98
C SER A 169 22.58 14.04 7.56
N LEU A 170 22.31 13.96 6.25
CA LEU A 170 21.10 14.52 5.64
C LEU A 170 20.25 13.45 4.95
N SER A 171 18.99 13.79 4.74
CA SER A 171 18.06 13.03 3.88
C SER A 171 18.38 13.28 2.40
N ALA A 172 18.14 12.28 1.55
CA ALA A 172 18.28 12.34 0.09
C ALA A 172 17.43 13.42 -0.62
N ARG A 173 16.50 14.08 0.10
CA ARG A 173 15.62 15.12 -0.45
C ARG A 173 16.14 16.55 -0.23
N ASN A 174 17.09 16.72 0.68
CA ASN A 174 17.52 18.05 1.11
C ASN A 174 18.57 18.60 0.14
N LYS A 175 18.38 19.84 -0.33
CA LYS A 175 19.36 20.57 -1.16
C LYS A 175 20.29 21.37 -0.26
N ILE A 176 21.60 21.38 -0.53
CA ILE A 176 22.57 22.03 0.37
C ILE A 176 23.01 23.37 -0.19
N SER A 177 22.75 24.43 0.57
CA SER A 177 23.25 25.78 0.30
C SER A 177 24.22 26.25 1.38
N LEU A 178 25.21 27.06 1.00
CA LEU A 178 26.17 27.67 1.92
C LEU A 178 26.02 29.19 1.93
N ARG A 179 26.21 29.81 3.09
CA ARG A 179 26.30 31.28 3.22
C ARG A 179 27.48 31.67 4.07
N VAL A 180 28.23 32.68 3.63
CA VAL A 180 29.31 33.28 4.39
C VAL A 180 28.71 34.13 5.51
N VAL A 181 29.21 33.95 6.73
CA VAL A 181 28.87 34.82 7.85
C VAL A 181 29.70 36.09 7.76
N GLU A 182 29.05 37.25 7.80
CA GLU A 182 29.74 38.55 7.77
C GLU A 182 30.76 38.66 8.90
N ARG A 183 31.94 39.21 8.59
CA ARG A 183 33.03 39.41 9.54
C ARG A 183 33.34 40.90 9.68
N SER A 184 33.82 41.28 10.87
CA SER A 184 34.25 42.65 11.18
C SER A 184 35.74 42.91 10.86
N ASP A 185 36.56 41.87 10.79
CA ASP A 185 38.01 41.97 10.60
C ASP A 185 38.39 42.17 9.12
N PHE A 186 37.80 41.44 8.19
CA PHE A 186 37.99 41.59 6.74
C PHE A 186 36.67 41.35 6.00
N THR A 187 36.34 42.23 5.06
CA THR A 187 35.12 42.11 4.23
C THR A 187 35.43 41.50 2.88
N ASP A 188 34.41 40.93 2.22
CA ASP A 188 34.48 40.54 0.80
C ASP A 188 35.60 39.55 0.44
N LEU A 189 35.93 38.65 1.38
CA LEU A 189 36.86 37.56 1.13
C LEU A 189 36.16 36.42 0.38
N SER A 190 36.66 36.06 -0.79
CA SER A 190 36.19 34.89 -1.52
C SER A 190 36.65 33.59 -0.87
N ILE A 191 35.79 32.57 -0.91
CA ILE A 191 36.06 31.22 -0.40
C ILE A 191 36.20 30.27 -1.59
N ASP A 192 37.32 29.56 -1.64
CA ASP A 192 37.55 28.42 -2.52
C ASP A 192 36.96 27.16 -1.85
N TYR A 193 36.16 26.40 -2.59
CA TYR A 193 35.63 25.11 -2.13
C TYR A 193 36.09 23.96 -3.02
N ASN A 194 36.34 22.80 -2.42
CA ASN A 194 36.54 21.52 -3.11
C ASN A 194 35.61 20.48 -2.49
N LEU A 195 34.60 20.05 -3.24
CA LEU A 195 33.68 18.98 -2.87
C LEU A 195 34.15 17.70 -3.56
N ARG A 196 34.52 16.70 -2.76
CA ARG A 196 34.94 15.38 -3.26
C ARG A 196 33.92 14.32 -2.90
N ASN A 197 33.44 13.60 -3.90
CA ASN A 197 32.66 12.38 -3.70
C ASN A 197 33.62 11.26 -3.22
N LEU A 198 33.33 10.66 -2.07
CA LEU A 198 34.19 9.62 -1.48
C LEU A 198 34.01 8.25 -2.15
N GLU A 199 32.87 8.02 -2.83
CA GLU A 199 32.57 6.78 -3.55
C GLU A 199 33.11 6.83 -4.99
N THR A 200 32.76 7.88 -5.75
CA THR A 200 33.17 8.01 -7.17
C THR A 200 34.56 8.63 -7.34
N LYS A 201 35.10 9.27 -6.29
CA LYS A 201 36.35 10.06 -6.28
C LYS A 201 36.32 11.31 -7.16
N GLU A 202 35.18 11.69 -7.70
CA GLU A 202 35.01 12.92 -8.46
C GLU A 202 35.18 14.15 -7.56
N GLU A 203 35.82 15.19 -8.10
CA GLU A 203 36.08 16.44 -7.39
C GLU A 203 35.43 17.61 -8.14
N LEU A 204 34.68 18.43 -7.41
CA LEU A 204 34.10 19.66 -7.87
C LEU A 204 34.78 20.83 -7.14
N VAL A 205 35.41 21.72 -7.90
CA VAL A 205 36.12 22.88 -7.36
C VAL A 205 35.45 24.16 -7.85
N GLY A 206 35.27 25.12 -6.95
CA GLY A 206 34.73 26.43 -7.31
C GLY A 206 35.05 27.50 -6.29
N LYS A 207 34.53 28.71 -6.52
CA LYS A 207 34.70 29.87 -5.64
C LYS A 207 33.38 30.59 -5.43
N PHE A 208 33.15 31.13 -4.25
CA PHE A 208 31.99 31.98 -3.95
C PHE A 208 32.36 33.12 -2.99
N LEU A 209 31.59 34.22 -3.05
CA LEU A 209 31.83 35.43 -2.25
C LEU A 209 30.85 35.56 -1.08
N HIS A 210 29.55 35.42 -1.33
CA HIS A 210 28.51 35.61 -0.31
C HIS A 210 27.72 34.33 -0.02
N ALA A 211 27.32 33.60 -1.07
CA ALA A 211 26.55 32.37 -0.95
C ALA A 211 26.84 31.42 -2.12
N LEU A 212 26.58 30.13 -1.88
CA LEU A 212 26.52 29.08 -2.89
C LEU A 212 25.14 28.42 -2.79
N ASP A 213 24.33 28.54 -3.84
CA ASP A 213 22.90 28.20 -3.77
C ASP A 213 22.63 26.69 -3.77
N GLU A 214 23.39 25.89 -4.52
CA GLU A 214 23.16 24.44 -4.55
C GLU A 214 24.46 23.67 -4.81
N LEU A 215 24.82 22.78 -3.89
CA LEU A 215 25.84 21.77 -4.10
C LEU A 215 25.24 20.54 -4.81
N PRO A 216 25.84 20.07 -5.92
CA PRO A 216 25.39 18.85 -6.59
C PRO A 216 25.77 17.65 -5.72
N VAL A 217 24.79 17.10 -5.01
CA VAL A 217 25.00 15.97 -4.12
C VAL A 217 23.95 14.88 -4.38
N GLU A 218 24.42 13.63 -4.40
CA GLU A 218 23.58 12.47 -4.73
C GLU A 218 23.16 11.67 -3.49
N ALA A 219 22.01 11.01 -3.58
CA ALA A 219 21.53 10.13 -2.51
C ALA A 219 22.47 8.94 -2.30
N ASN A 220 22.60 8.48 -1.04
CA ASN A 220 23.44 7.33 -0.68
C ASN A 220 24.94 7.53 -0.97
N THR A 221 25.44 8.76 -0.93
CA THR A 221 26.86 9.07 -1.13
C THR A 221 27.41 9.90 0.02
N SER A 222 28.71 9.78 0.24
CA SER A 222 29.44 10.54 1.25
C SER A 222 30.38 11.53 0.56
N TYR A 223 30.39 12.77 1.02
CA TYR A 223 31.24 13.83 0.48
C TYR A 223 32.18 14.39 1.54
N ARG A 224 33.33 14.86 1.07
CA ARG A 224 34.26 15.69 1.84
C ARG A 224 34.33 17.07 1.18
N LEU A 225 33.96 18.10 1.92
CA LEU A 225 33.99 19.49 1.48
C LEU A 225 35.15 20.22 2.17
N LEU A 226 36.12 20.70 1.40
CA LEU A 226 37.18 21.58 1.88
C LEU A 226 36.82 23.02 1.57
N LEU A 227 36.93 23.91 2.56
CA LEU A 227 36.66 25.34 2.44
C LEU A 227 37.89 26.12 2.88
N SER A 228 38.38 27.05 2.07
CA SER A 228 39.50 27.92 2.42
C SER A 228 39.28 29.30 1.85
N TYR A 229 39.76 30.36 2.50
CA TYR A 229 39.76 31.67 1.84
C TYR A 229 40.71 31.63 0.64
N SER A 230 40.32 32.21 -0.48
CA SER A 230 41.16 32.24 -1.70
C SER A 230 42.54 32.85 -1.44
N ILE A 231 42.62 33.75 -0.46
CA ILE A 231 43.82 34.47 -0.04
C ILE A 231 44.64 33.74 1.06
N GLN A 232 44.10 32.66 1.64
CA GLN A 232 44.76 31.84 2.66
C GLN A 232 44.33 30.37 2.50
N LYS A 233 44.96 29.68 1.54
CA LYS A 233 44.66 28.29 1.19
C LYS A 233 45.21 27.28 2.20
N GLU A 234 46.17 27.70 3.02
CA GLU A 234 46.93 26.83 3.93
C GLU A 234 46.13 26.41 5.17
N VAL A 235 44.98 27.03 5.43
CA VAL A 235 44.14 26.73 6.61
C VAL A 235 42.73 26.36 6.15
N PRO A 236 42.55 25.14 5.58
CA PRO A 236 41.25 24.68 5.15
C PRO A 236 40.39 24.20 6.33
N VAL A 237 39.07 24.43 6.23
CA VAL A 237 38.04 23.80 7.04
C VAL A 237 37.52 22.57 6.29
N VAL A 238 37.43 21.44 6.97
CA VAL A 238 37.00 20.16 6.36
C VAL A 238 35.65 19.74 6.92
N VAL A 239 34.65 19.56 6.05
CA VAL A 239 33.29 19.16 6.41
C VAL A 239 32.95 17.83 5.74
N TYR A 240 32.48 16.85 6.53
CA TYR A 240 32.00 15.56 6.03
C TYR A 240 30.48 15.55 5.93
N ILE A 241 29.95 15.28 4.73
CA ILE A 241 28.52 15.28 4.45
C ILE A 241 28.09 13.86 4.09
N LYS A 242 27.18 13.26 4.86
CA LYS A 242 26.66 11.90 4.59
C LYS A 242 25.18 11.93 4.21
N ILE A 243 24.86 11.56 2.97
CA ILE A 243 23.48 11.58 2.47
C ILE A 243 22.88 10.18 2.55
N LYS A 244 21.80 10.05 3.33
CA LYS A 244 21.09 8.77 3.51
C LYS A 244 20.46 8.33 2.18
N PRO A 245 20.31 7.01 1.93
CA PRO A 245 19.57 6.51 0.78
C PRO A 245 18.09 6.92 0.82
N TYR A 246 17.44 6.93 -0.34
CA TYR A 246 15.99 7.07 -0.39
C TYR A 246 15.28 5.94 0.37
N TRP A 247 14.15 6.26 0.99
CA TRP A 247 13.38 5.32 1.80
C TRP A 247 12.99 4.03 1.05
N TYR A 248 12.72 4.12 -0.26
CA TYR A 248 12.33 2.99 -1.12
C TYR A 248 13.49 2.08 -1.54
N LYS A 249 14.74 2.47 -1.28
CA LYS A 249 15.92 1.61 -1.49
C LYS A 249 16.34 0.89 -0.20
N SER A 250 15.53 0.95 0.85
CA SER A 250 15.81 0.29 2.12
C SER A 250 15.58 -1.21 2.03
N VAL A 251 16.43 -2.00 2.70
CA VAL A 251 16.28 -3.47 2.83
C VAL A 251 14.90 -3.84 3.37
N ILE A 252 14.34 -3.01 4.26
CA ILE A 252 13.01 -3.21 4.85
C ILE A 252 11.92 -3.20 3.77
N THR A 253 12.02 -2.33 2.77
CA THR A 253 11.01 -2.22 1.70
C THR A 253 11.01 -3.45 0.80
N TYR A 254 12.18 -3.99 0.45
CA TYR A 254 12.28 -5.25 -0.29
C TYR A 254 11.73 -6.43 0.51
N GLY A 255 12.00 -6.48 1.83
CA GLY A 255 11.41 -7.49 2.72
C GLY A 255 9.87 -7.45 2.73
N LEU A 256 9.29 -6.25 2.81
CA LEU A 256 7.84 -6.07 2.81
C LEU A 256 7.20 -6.50 1.47
N ILE A 257 7.83 -6.16 0.33
CA ILE A 257 7.40 -6.63 -0.99
C ILE A 257 7.43 -8.16 -1.06
N GLY A 258 8.48 -8.80 -0.54
CA GLY A 258 8.58 -10.27 -0.47
C GLY A 258 7.44 -10.91 0.33
N VAL A 259 7.09 -10.35 1.49
CA VAL A 259 5.97 -10.84 2.32
C VAL A 259 4.63 -10.71 1.58
N VAL A 260 4.37 -9.57 0.94
CA VAL A 260 3.15 -9.35 0.15
C VAL A 260 3.04 -10.38 -0.99
N MET A 261 4.15 -10.67 -1.67
CA MET A 261 4.20 -11.65 -2.76
C MET A 261 3.90 -13.06 -2.27
N VAL A 262 4.43 -13.48 -1.11
CA VAL A 262 4.11 -14.77 -0.47
C VAL A 262 2.62 -14.87 -0.10
N ILE A 263 2.04 -13.80 0.45
CA ILE A 263 0.61 -13.77 0.79
C ILE A 263 -0.26 -13.96 -0.46
N ILE A 264 0.08 -13.28 -1.57
CA ILE A 264 -0.64 -13.42 -2.83
C ILE A 264 -0.57 -14.87 -3.36
N ILE A 265 0.61 -15.51 -3.30
CA ILE A 265 0.78 -16.91 -3.70
C ILE A 265 -0.09 -17.83 -2.81
N LEU A 266 -0.07 -17.63 -1.49
CA LEU A 266 -0.86 -18.44 -0.56
C LEU A 266 -2.37 -18.31 -0.82
N LEU A 267 -2.85 -17.08 -1.05
CA LEU A 267 -4.24 -16.80 -1.42
C LEU A 267 -4.62 -17.44 -2.76
N PHE A 268 -3.71 -17.47 -3.73
CA PHE A 268 -3.93 -18.12 -5.01
C PHE A 268 -4.04 -19.65 -4.87
N ILE A 269 -3.13 -20.28 -4.12
CA ILE A 269 -3.13 -21.73 -3.86
C ILE A 269 -4.41 -22.16 -3.15
N THR A 270 -4.78 -21.47 -2.06
CA THR A 270 -5.98 -21.78 -1.28
C THR A 270 -7.26 -21.63 -2.10
N ARG A 271 -7.35 -20.60 -2.96
CA ARG A 271 -8.49 -20.43 -3.88
C ARG A 271 -8.57 -21.51 -4.95
N ASN A 272 -7.44 -22.00 -5.45
CA ASN A 272 -7.45 -23.11 -6.42
C ASN A 272 -7.85 -24.44 -5.76
N MET A 273 -7.39 -24.68 -4.53
CA MET A 273 -7.69 -25.92 -3.82
C MET A 273 -9.17 -26.03 -3.44
N SER A 274 -9.81 -24.92 -3.04
CA SER A 274 -11.24 -24.90 -2.74
C SER A 274 -12.11 -25.16 -3.98
N LYS A 275 -11.69 -24.71 -5.16
CA LYS A 275 -12.38 -25.02 -6.43
C LYS A 275 -12.33 -26.51 -6.77
N LEU A 276 -11.17 -27.14 -6.60
CA LEU A 276 -10.99 -28.56 -6.93
C LEU A 276 -11.89 -29.45 -6.05
N LEU A 277 -11.98 -29.13 -4.75
CA LEU A 277 -12.83 -29.85 -3.79
C LEU A 277 -14.33 -29.65 -4.01
N GLY A 278 -14.73 -28.49 -4.55
CA GLY A 278 -16.13 -28.22 -4.89
C GLY A 278 -16.63 -29.10 -6.04
N ILE A 279 -15.81 -29.24 -7.09
CA ILE A 279 -16.15 -30.03 -8.28
C ILE A 279 -16.28 -31.52 -7.94
N SER A 280 -15.41 -32.06 -7.07
CA SER A 280 -15.47 -33.47 -6.67
C SER A 280 -16.73 -33.79 -5.85
N LYS A 281 -17.14 -32.89 -4.94
CA LYS A 281 -18.35 -33.07 -4.14
C LYS A 281 -19.62 -33.04 -4.98
N ASP A 282 -19.71 -32.08 -5.90
CA ASP A 282 -20.86 -31.94 -6.79
C ASP A 282 -20.99 -33.17 -7.72
N ARG A 283 -19.87 -33.69 -8.23
CA ARG A 283 -19.87 -34.93 -9.02
C ARG A 283 -20.36 -36.13 -8.21
N GLN A 284 -19.93 -36.26 -6.97
CA GLN A 284 -20.32 -37.36 -6.10
C GLN A 284 -21.80 -37.28 -5.71
N GLN A 285 -22.30 -36.09 -5.36
CA GLN A 285 -23.72 -35.87 -5.08
C GLN A 285 -24.59 -36.19 -6.29
N ARG A 286 -24.19 -35.79 -7.50
CA ARG A 286 -24.93 -36.13 -8.72
C ARG A 286 -24.97 -37.63 -9.01
N MET A 287 -23.88 -38.35 -8.72
CA MET A 287 -23.83 -39.81 -8.88
C MET A 287 -24.70 -40.53 -7.83
N GLU A 288 -24.68 -40.05 -6.58
CA GLU A 288 -25.55 -40.57 -5.52
C GLU A 288 -27.03 -40.28 -5.82
N ASP A 289 -27.37 -39.06 -6.25
CA ASP A 289 -28.74 -38.70 -6.67
C ASP A 289 -29.21 -39.52 -7.88
N ALA A 290 -28.33 -39.76 -8.86
CA ALA A 290 -28.65 -40.61 -10.01
C ALA A 290 -28.88 -42.07 -9.60
N ALA A 291 -28.04 -42.61 -8.71
CA ALA A 291 -28.20 -43.96 -8.18
C ALA A 291 -29.49 -44.11 -7.36
N ILE A 292 -29.83 -43.11 -6.53
CA ILE A 292 -31.08 -43.07 -5.75
C ILE A 292 -32.30 -42.98 -6.68
N ARG A 293 -32.24 -42.16 -7.74
CA ARG A 293 -33.30 -42.09 -8.77
C ARG A 293 -33.51 -43.45 -9.43
N LEU A 294 -32.44 -44.08 -9.91
CA LEU A 294 -32.46 -45.43 -10.50
C LEU A 294 -33.04 -46.49 -9.54
N GLN A 295 -32.65 -46.45 -8.27
CA GLN A 295 -33.11 -47.41 -7.27
C GLN A 295 -34.59 -47.19 -6.87
N SER A 296 -35.09 -45.95 -6.94
CA SER A 296 -36.50 -45.62 -6.65
C SER A 296 -37.47 -46.00 -7.79
N LEU A 297 -36.97 -46.14 -9.02
CA LEU A 297 -37.77 -46.46 -10.21
C LEU A 297 -38.22 -47.92 -10.28
N LEU A 298 -37.47 -48.82 -9.62
CA LEU A 298 -37.85 -50.21 -9.44
C LEU A 298 -38.23 -50.40 -7.98
N ASN A 299 -39.47 -50.09 -7.59
CA ASN A 299 -39.95 -50.39 -6.24
C ASN A 299 -39.78 -51.91 -6.01
N PRO A 300 -38.77 -52.36 -5.22
CA PRO A 300 -38.42 -53.77 -5.15
C PRO A 300 -39.59 -54.58 -4.62
N HIS A 301 -40.35 -53.97 -3.71
CA HIS A 301 -41.55 -54.54 -3.14
C HIS A 301 -42.66 -54.76 -4.17
N PHE A 302 -42.86 -53.84 -5.13
CA PHE A 302 -43.83 -54.06 -6.22
C PHE A 302 -43.42 -55.21 -7.13
N THR A 303 -42.13 -55.29 -7.48
CA THR A 303 -41.60 -56.38 -8.32
C THR A 303 -41.74 -57.75 -7.64
N PHE A 304 -41.40 -57.86 -6.35
CA PHE A 304 -41.60 -59.08 -5.57
C PHE A 304 -43.08 -59.46 -5.43
N ASN A 305 -43.96 -58.49 -5.22
CA ASN A 305 -45.41 -58.73 -5.14
C ASN A 305 -45.98 -59.23 -6.46
N ALA A 306 -45.57 -58.65 -7.58
CA ALA A 306 -45.99 -59.07 -8.91
C ALA A 306 -45.56 -60.52 -9.19
N LEU A 307 -44.30 -60.87 -8.90
CA LEU A 307 -43.79 -62.24 -9.05
C LEU A 307 -44.55 -63.23 -8.15
N SER A 308 -44.86 -62.83 -6.91
CA SER A 308 -45.61 -63.66 -5.96
C SER A 308 -47.06 -63.88 -6.40
N ALA A 309 -47.70 -62.85 -6.97
CA ALA A 309 -49.04 -62.95 -7.52
C ALA A 309 -49.08 -63.88 -8.74
N ILE A 310 -48.12 -63.76 -9.66
CA ILE A 310 -47.97 -64.68 -10.80
C ILE A 310 -47.80 -66.12 -10.32
N GLN A 311 -46.91 -66.35 -9.35
CA GLN A 311 -46.70 -67.67 -8.77
C GLN A 311 -47.99 -68.23 -8.12
N GLY A 312 -48.76 -67.39 -7.42
CA GLY A 312 -50.05 -67.76 -6.84
C GLY A 312 -51.10 -68.17 -7.89
N LEU A 313 -51.21 -67.41 -9.00
CA LEU A 313 -52.11 -67.73 -10.11
C LEU A 313 -51.73 -69.05 -10.79
N ILE A 314 -50.43 -69.31 -10.99
CA ILE A 314 -49.93 -70.57 -11.52
C ILE A 314 -50.29 -71.74 -10.58
N ASN A 315 -50.01 -71.58 -9.28
CA ASN A 315 -50.28 -72.62 -8.28
C ASN A 315 -51.77 -72.94 -8.11
N THR A 316 -52.66 -72.00 -8.43
CA THR A 316 -54.12 -72.18 -8.36
C THR A 316 -54.73 -72.65 -9.69
N GLY A 317 -53.91 -72.91 -10.72
CA GLY A 317 -54.35 -73.38 -12.03
C GLY A 317 -54.92 -72.30 -12.94
N ARG A 318 -54.85 -71.02 -12.55
CA ARG A 318 -55.33 -69.86 -13.32
C ARG A 318 -54.26 -69.38 -14.30
N ILE A 319 -53.86 -70.25 -15.22
CA ILE A 319 -52.72 -70.01 -16.15
C ILE A 319 -52.97 -68.83 -17.09
N GLU A 320 -54.20 -68.65 -17.58
CA GLU A 320 -54.54 -67.52 -18.46
C GLU A 320 -54.39 -66.18 -17.74
N ASP A 321 -54.88 -66.07 -16.51
CA ASP A 321 -54.73 -64.87 -15.68
C ASP A 321 -53.27 -64.58 -15.34
N ALA A 322 -52.45 -65.62 -15.12
CA ALA A 322 -51.01 -65.47 -14.89
C ALA A 322 -50.28 -64.89 -16.12
N ASN A 323 -50.62 -65.36 -17.32
CA ASN A 323 -50.07 -64.85 -18.57
C ASN A 323 -50.48 -63.40 -18.83
N PHE A 324 -51.76 -63.09 -18.61
CA PHE A 324 -52.28 -61.72 -18.70
C PHE A 324 -51.56 -60.79 -17.70
N TYR A 325 -51.40 -61.22 -16.45
CA TYR A 325 -50.67 -60.47 -15.42
C TYR A 325 -49.22 -60.19 -15.86
N LEU A 326 -48.52 -61.19 -16.39
CA LEU A 326 -47.14 -61.04 -16.87
C LEU A 326 -47.03 -60.02 -18.02
N GLN A 327 -47.98 -60.04 -18.95
CA GLN A 327 -48.02 -59.09 -20.08
C GLN A 327 -48.24 -57.66 -19.60
N GLU A 328 -49.24 -57.44 -18.74
CA GLU A 328 -49.55 -56.13 -18.17
C GLU A 328 -48.40 -55.61 -17.29
N PHE A 329 -47.80 -56.47 -16.49
CA PHE A 329 -46.63 -56.13 -15.67
C PHE A 329 -45.42 -55.73 -16.53
N SER A 330 -45.17 -56.47 -17.62
CA SER A 330 -44.10 -56.13 -18.57
C SER A 330 -44.36 -54.81 -19.29
N MET A 331 -45.62 -54.50 -19.61
CA MET A 331 -46.02 -53.22 -20.19
C MET A 331 -45.79 -52.07 -19.21
N LEU A 332 -46.20 -52.24 -17.95
CA LEU A 332 -45.98 -51.26 -16.88
C LEU A 332 -44.49 -50.97 -16.70
N LEU A 333 -43.64 -52.00 -16.57
CA LEU A 333 -42.20 -51.83 -16.42
C LEU A 333 -41.56 -51.06 -17.59
N ARG A 334 -41.94 -51.38 -18.84
CA ARG A 334 -41.41 -50.68 -20.01
C ARG A 334 -41.80 -49.21 -20.02
N LYS A 335 -43.06 -48.89 -19.69
CA LYS A 335 -43.54 -47.49 -19.63
C LYS A 335 -42.89 -46.71 -18.49
N THR A 336 -42.76 -47.30 -17.30
CA THR A 336 -42.05 -46.67 -16.17
C THR A 336 -40.58 -46.38 -16.50
N LEU A 337 -39.89 -47.31 -17.19
CA LEU A 337 -38.51 -47.09 -17.62
C LEU A 337 -38.39 -46.02 -18.72
N ALA A 338 -39.30 -46.01 -19.71
CA ALA A 338 -39.31 -45.01 -20.77
C ALA A 338 -39.55 -43.58 -20.23
N ASN A 339 -40.45 -43.44 -19.25
CA ASN A 339 -40.81 -42.15 -18.67
C ASN A 339 -39.88 -41.72 -17.52
N SER A 340 -38.87 -42.53 -17.18
CA SER A 340 -38.01 -42.28 -16.02
C SER A 340 -37.00 -41.14 -16.18
N GLU A 341 -36.69 -40.75 -17.42
CA GLU A 341 -35.78 -39.64 -17.72
C GLU A 341 -36.49 -38.28 -17.80
N SER A 342 -37.81 -38.25 -17.99
CA SER A 342 -38.58 -37.01 -18.09
C SER A 342 -39.07 -36.52 -16.74
N LEU A 343 -38.98 -35.21 -16.50
CA LEU A 343 -39.55 -34.58 -15.29
C LEU A 343 -41.08 -34.44 -15.38
N PHE A 344 -41.61 -34.37 -16.61
CA PHE A 344 -43.02 -34.16 -16.93
C PHE A 344 -43.49 -35.17 -17.98
N SER A 345 -44.75 -35.60 -17.89
CA SER A 345 -45.44 -36.45 -18.86
C SER A 345 -46.87 -35.96 -19.02
N ASN A 346 -47.51 -36.28 -20.14
CA ASN A 346 -48.91 -35.86 -20.30
C ASN A 346 -49.84 -36.63 -19.34
N LEU A 347 -50.94 -36.01 -18.95
CA LEU A 347 -51.94 -36.59 -18.04
C LEU A 347 -52.50 -37.90 -18.60
N GLY A 348 -52.64 -38.01 -19.93
CA GLY A 348 -53.09 -39.24 -20.59
C GLY A 348 -52.17 -40.43 -20.30
N GLU A 349 -50.86 -40.26 -20.38
CA GLU A 349 -49.85 -41.28 -20.09
C GLU A 349 -49.87 -41.69 -18.61
N GLU A 350 -50.02 -40.74 -17.69
CA GLU A 350 -50.15 -41.03 -16.26
C GLU A 350 -51.43 -41.83 -15.95
N LEU A 351 -52.56 -41.48 -16.57
CA LEU A 351 -53.82 -42.22 -16.43
C LEU A 351 -53.76 -43.61 -17.06
N GLU A 352 -53.06 -43.76 -18.18
CA GLU A 352 -52.83 -45.06 -18.82
C GLU A 352 -51.98 -45.98 -17.93
N MET A 353 -50.86 -45.46 -17.39
CA MET A 353 -50.00 -46.19 -16.45
C MET A 353 -50.75 -46.57 -15.18
N MET A 354 -51.54 -45.65 -14.61
CA MET A 354 -52.44 -45.94 -13.51
C MET A 354 -53.43 -47.05 -13.87
N GLY A 355 -54.04 -47.01 -15.06
CA GLY A 355 -54.98 -48.04 -15.52
C GLY A 355 -54.35 -49.43 -15.61
N ILE A 356 -53.12 -49.54 -16.10
CA ILE A 356 -52.36 -50.81 -16.12
C ILE A 356 -52.14 -51.32 -14.69
N TYR A 357 -51.69 -50.45 -13.78
CA TYR A 357 -51.50 -50.78 -12.38
C TYR A 357 -52.81 -51.26 -11.71
N MET A 358 -53.92 -50.55 -11.94
CA MET A 358 -55.23 -50.91 -11.40
C MET A 358 -55.73 -52.27 -11.88
N ARG A 359 -55.48 -52.63 -13.15
CA ARG A 359 -55.82 -53.97 -13.66
C ARG A 359 -55.02 -55.07 -12.96
N LEU A 360 -53.72 -54.85 -12.72
CA LEU A 360 -52.88 -55.80 -12.00
C LEU A 360 -53.36 -56.00 -10.55
N GLU A 361 -53.68 -54.92 -9.85
CA GLU A 361 -54.16 -55.02 -8.47
C GLU A 361 -55.59 -55.59 -8.38
N ALA A 362 -56.47 -55.35 -9.35
CA ALA A 362 -57.81 -55.93 -9.41
C ALA A 362 -57.82 -57.47 -9.56
N LEU A 363 -56.71 -58.05 -10.03
CA LEU A 363 -56.52 -59.52 -10.04
C LEU A 363 -56.18 -60.08 -8.66
N ARG A 364 -55.72 -59.22 -7.73
CA ARG A 364 -55.28 -59.58 -6.38
C ARG A 364 -56.31 -59.23 -5.32
N PHE A 365 -57.02 -58.11 -5.49
CA PHE A 365 -57.98 -57.57 -4.55
C PHE A 365 -59.36 -57.41 -5.19
N ASN A 366 -60.42 -57.66 -4.43
CA ASN A 366 -61.79 -57.57 -4.93
C ASN A 366 -62.29 -56.12 -4.92
N PHE A 367 -62.08 -55.38 -6.01
CA PHE A 367 -62.56 -54.01 -6.14
C PHE A 367 -62.89 -53.64 -7.59
N THR A 368 -63.64 -52.55 -7.73
CA THR A 368 -63.98 -51.94 -9.02
C THR A 368 -63.45 -50.51 -9.06
N TRP A 369 -63.07 -50.06 -10.26
CA TRP A 369 -62.57 -48.70 -10.45
C TRP A 369 -63.21 -48.02 -11.66
N SER A 370 -63.30 -46.70 -11.61
CA SER A 370 -63.80 -45.87 -12.71
C SER A 370 -63.00 -44.58 -12.83
N VAL A 371 -62.80 -44.13 -14.07
CA VAL A 371 -62.14 -42.86 -14.38
C VAL A 371 -63.15 -42.00 -15.13
N LEU A 372 -63.40 -40.81 -14.60
CA LEU A 372 -64.23 -39.78 -15.21
C LEU A 372 -63.34 -38.59 -15.52
N ILE A 373 -63.30 -38.20 -16.79
CA ILE A 373 -62.54 -37.05 -17.26
C ILE A 373 -63.55 -36.04 -17.76
N ASP A 374 -63.45 -34.82 -17.27
CA ASP A 374 -64.22 -33.67 -17.74
C ASP A 374 -63.97 -33.47 -19.25
N PRO A 375 -65.03 -33.38 -20.09
CA PRO A 375 -64.90 -33.21 -21.53
C PRO A 375 -64.06 -31.99 -21.96
N GLU A 376 -63.95 -30.97 -21.11
CA GLU A 376 -63.16 -29.77 -21.39
C GLU A 376 -61.65 -29.98 -21.19
N LEU A 377 -61.26 -31.04 -20.47
CA LEU A 377 -59.85 -31.41 -20.31
C LEU A 377 -59.39 -32.25 -21.51
N ARG A 378 -58.20 -31.94 -22.02
CA ARG A 378 -57.52 -32.71 -23.07
C ARG A 378 -56.29 -33.40 -22.47
N PRO A 379 -56.40 -34.64 -21.95
CA PRO A 379 -55.31 -35.27 -21.20
C PRO A 379 -53.98 -35.40 -21.95
N ALA A 380 -54.02 -35.49 -23.28
CA ALA A 380 -52.83 -35.56 -24.12
C ALA A 380 -52.06 -34.23 -24.21
N GLU A 381 -52.71 -33.09 -23.91
CA GLU A 381 -52.14 -31.74 -24.00
C GLU A 381 -51.72 -31.18 -22.62
N ILE A 382 -52.07 -31.85 -21.52
CA ILE A 382 -51.79 -31.38 -20.16
C ILE A 382 -50.54 -32.08 -19.64
N GLU A 383 -49.43 -31.35 -19.49
CA GLU A 383 -48.20 -31.88 -18.89
C GLU A 383 -48.25 -31.82 -17.35
N ILE A 384 -48.08 -32.96 -16.70
CA ILE A 384 -48.00 -33.09 -15.25
C ILE A 384 -46.70 -33.78 -14.83
N PRO A 385 -46.24 -33.59 -13.59
CA PRO A 385 -45.06 -34.30 -13.10
C PRO A 385 -45.28 -35.82 -13.16
N THR A 386 -44.35 -36.54 -13.77
CA THR A 386 -44.45 -37.99 -13.99
C THR A 386 -44.57 -38.74 -12.65
N MET A 387 -45.31 -39.84 -12.55
CA MET A 387 -45.52 -40.65 -11.34
C MET A 387 -46.16 -39.88 -10.16
N ILE A 388 -46.99 -38.87 -10.40
CA ILE A 388 -47.68 -38.14 -9.31
C ILE A 388 -48.98 -38.83 -8.88
N ILE A 389 -49.67 -39.52 -9.80
CA ILE A 389 -50.96 -40.18 -9.55
C ILE A 389 -50.75 -41.55 -8.90
N GLN A 390 -49.78 -42.31 -9.42
CA GLN A 390 -49.57 -43.72 -9.06
C GLN A 390 -49.41 -43.96 -7.53
N PRO A 391 -48.60 -43.18 -6.78
CA PRO A 391 -48.43 -43.41 -5.34
C PRO A 391 -49.74 -43.23 -4.57
N VAL A 392 -50.58 -42.29 -4.98
CA VAL A 392 -51.86 -42.00 -4.32
C VAL A 392 -52.82 -43.16 -4.51
N VAL A 393 -52.93 -43.64 -5.75
CA VAL A 393 -53.75 -44.79 -6.11
C VAL A 393 -53.25 -46.10 -5.47
N GLU A 394 -51.93 -46.29 -5.40
CA GLU A 394 -51.32 -47.41 -4.68
C GLU A 394 -51.73 -47.43 -3.21
N ASN A 395 -51.74 -46.28 -2.53
CA ASN A 395 -52.18 -46.19 -1.15
C ASN A 395 -53.69 -46.44 -0.99
N ALA A 396 -54.51 -45.91 -1.89
CA ALA A 396 -55.96 -46.15 -1.88
C ALA A 396 -56.28 -47.65 -1.99
N VAL A 397 -55.59 -48.37 -2.88
CA VAL A 397 -55.79 -49.82 -3.03
C VAL A 397 -55.25 -50.60 -1.83
N LYS A 398 -54.01 -50.35 -1.41
CA LYS A 398 -53.35 -51.15 -0.36
C LYS A 398 -53.91 -50.90 1.03
N HIS A 399 -54.24 -49.66 1.36
CA HIS A 399 -54.62 -49.27 2.71
C HIS A 399 -56.11 -48.99 2.84
N GLY A 400 -56.73 -48.42 1.81
CA GLY A 400 -58.18 -48.23 1.78
C GLY A 400 -58.92 -49.54 1.49
N ILE A 401 -58.55 -50.22 0.41
CA ILE A 401 -59.38 -51.30 -0.17
C ILE A 401 -58.98 -52.71 0.27
N ALA A 402 -57.70 -53.03 0.39
CA ALA A 402 -57.22 -54.41 0.56
C ALA A 402 -57.80 -55.16 1.78
N ASN A 403 -58.20 -54.43 2.83
CA ASN A 403 -58.75 -54.99 4.07
C ASN A 403 -60.29 -54.91 4.15
N LEU A 404 -60.97 -54.43 3.10
CA LEU A 404 -62.42 -54.39 3.07
C LEU A 404 -62.99 -55.80 2.98
N ARG A 405 -64.06 -56.06 3.75
CA ARG A 405 -64.86 -57.29 3.65
C ARG A 405 -65.84 -57.24 2.48
N GLU A 406 -66.21 -56.03 2.08
CA GLU A 406 -67.10 -55.75 0.95
C GLU A 406 -66.28 -55.37 -0.29
N THR A 407 -66.91 -55.30 -1.46
CA THR A 407 -66.24 -54.89 -2.69
C THR A 407 -65.70 -53.46 -2.58
N GLY A 408 -64.41 -53.27 -2.82
CA GLY A 408 -63.80 -51.95 -2.88
C GLY A 408 -64.29 -51.14 -4.09
N ILE A 409 -64.39 -49.82 -3.92
CA ILE A 409 -64.77 -48.89 -4.98
C ILE A 409 -63.72 -47.78 -5.00
N LEU A 410 -63.06 -47.63 -6.15
CA LEU A 410 -62.14 -46.52 -6.42
C LEU A 410 -62.70 -45.63 -7.54
N LYS A 411 -62.85 -44.33 -7.28
CA LYS A 411 -63.26 -43.36 -8.30
C LYS A 411 -62.16 -42.34 -8.51
N ILE A 412 -61.81 -42.12 -9.77
CA ILE A 412 -60.86 -41.08 -10.17
C ILE A 412 -61.62 -40.06 -11.02
N LEU A 413 -61.61 -38.80 -10.60
CA LEU A 413 -62.25 -37.70 -11.32
C LEU A 413 -61.20 -36.66 -11.68
N CYS A 414 -61.02 -36.40 -12.97
CA CYS A 414 -60.24 -35.28 -13.48
C CYS A 414 -61.22 -34.19 -13.90
N LYS A 415 -61.23 -33.05 -13.22
CA LYS A 415 -62.17 -31.95 -13.49
C LYS A 415 -61.47 -30.60 -13.53
N GLN A 416 -62.06 -29.64 -14.23
CA GLN A 416 -61.58 -28.26 -14.14
C GLN A 416 -61.71 -27.73 -12.69
N GLY A 417 -60.77 -26.89 -12.29
CA GLY A 417 -60.73 -26.25 -10.97
C GLY A 417 -61.71 -25.09 -10.88
N GLU A 418 -61.96 -24.61 -9.67
CA GLU A 418 -62.85 -23.45 -9.43
C GLU A 418 -62.24 -22.12 -9.88
N GLN A 419 -60.92 -22.09 -10.12
CA GLN A 419 -60.17 -20.94 -10.59
C GLN A 419 -59.78 -21.12 -12.06
N ASP A 420 -59.64 -20.00 -12.78
CA ASP A 420 -59.13 -20.02 -14.15
C ASP A 420 -57.77 -20.75 -14.23
N HIS A 421 -57.53 -21.43 -15.34
CA HIS A 421 -56.31 -22.18 -15.62
C HIS A 421 -55.97 -23.30 -14.62
N THR A 422 -56.93 -23.72 -13.79
CA THR A 422 -56.73 -24.74 -12.76
C THR A 422 -57.46 -26.03 -13.13
N PHE A 423 -56.90 -27.18 -12.77
CA PHE A 423 -57.63 -28.46 -12.80
C PHE A 423 -57.29 -29.30 -11.56
N ALA A 424 -58.15 -30.26 -11.23
CA ALA A 424 -58.00 -31.11 -10.07
C ALA A 424 -58.17 -32.58 -10.44
N ILE A 425 -57.34 -33.44 -9.83
CA ILE A 425 -57.46 -34.89 -9.85
C ILE A 425 -57.92 -35.33 -8.47
N ILE A 426 -59.10 -35.94 -8.42
CA ILE A 426 -59.74 -36.41 -7.20
C ILE A 426 -59.73 -37.92 -7.22
N ILE A 427 -59.18 -38.54 -6.18
CA ILE A 427 -59.13 -39.99 -6.00
C ILE A 427 -59.91 -40.32 -4.73
N GLU A 428 -61.00 -41.06 -4.88
CA GLU A 428 -61.92 -41.44 -3.80
C GLU A 428 -61.95 -42.95 -3.64
N ASP A 429 -61.74 -43.43 -2.41
CA ASP A 429 -61.97 -44.81 -2.03
C ASP A 429 -63.01 -44.94 -0.91
N ASN A 430 -63.77 -46.03 -0.92
CA ASN A 430 -64.75 -46.37 0.12
C ASN A 430 -64.13 -47.05 1.36
N GLY A 431 -62.80 -47.02 1.47
CA GLY A 431 -62.04 -47.59 2.57
C GLY A 431 -61.70 -46.56 3.65
N VAL A 432 -61.20 -47.07 4.79
CA VAL A 432 -60.72 -46.23 5.89
C VAL A 432 -59.24 -46.48 6.07
N TRP A 433 -58.44 -45.43 5.95
CA TRP A 433 -57.00 -45.51 6.17
C TRP A 433 -56.73 -45.55 7.69
N GLN A 434 -56.37 -46.72 8.21
CA GLN A 434 -56.49 -47.04 9.64
C GLN A 434 -55.47 -46.35 10.58
N ASP A 435 -54.46 -45.61 10.09
CA ASP A 435 -53.44 -44.99 10.95
C ASP A 435 -52.91 -43.63 10.45
N ALA A 436 -52.57 -42.74 11.39
CA ALA A 436 -51.86 -41.47 11.11
C ALA A 436 -50.47 -41.69 10.47
N ASN A 437 -49.84 -42.84 10.72
CA ASN A 437 -48.61 -43.25 10.04
C ASN A 437 -48.84 -43.69 8.59
N THR A 438 -50.04 -44.15 8.24
CA THR A 438 -50.42 -44.53 6.87
C THR A 438 -50.65 -43.29 6.01
N LEU A 439 -51.25 -42.23 6.58
CA LEU A 439 -51.31 -40.88 6.00
C LEU A 439 -49.91 -40.25 5.81
N SER A 440 -48.91 -40.73 6.57
CA SER A 440 -47.48 -40.35 6.49
C SER A 440 -46.62 -41.42 5.79
N GLY A 441 -47.25 -42.38 5.10
CA GLY A 441 -46.56 -43.50 4.46
C GLY A 441 -45.41 -43.05 3.54
N TYR A 442 -44.40 -43.90 3.36
CA TYR A 442 -43.19 -43.59 2.58
C TYR A 442 -43.53 -43.07 1.16
N GLY A 443 -44.59 -43.59 0.53
CA GLY A 443 -45.07 -43.15 -0.78
C GLY A 443 -45.68 -41.74 -0.81
N LEU A 444 -46.55 -41.39 0.14
CA LEU A 444 -47.18 -40.06 0.19
C LEU A 444 -46.23 -38.97 0.69
N SER A 445 -45.36 -39.31 1.65
CA SER A 445 -44.32 -38.38 2.10
C SER A 445 -43.31 -38.06 0.99
N LEU A 446 -42.97 -39.04 0.14
CA LEU A 446 -42.16 -38.81 -1.05
C LEU A 446 -42.90 -37.96 -2.10
N THR A 447 -44.18 -38.23 -2.31
CA THR A 447 -45.05 -37.43 -3.22
C THR A 447 -45.11 -35.97 -2.77
N ARG A 448 -45.32 -35.71 -1.46
CA ARG A 448 -45.33 -34.36 -0.88
C ARG A 448 -43.97 -33.66 -1.03
N LYS A 449 -42.87 -34.34 -0.72
CA LYS A 449 -41.50 -33.80 -0.94
C LYS A 449 -41.25 -33.44 -2.41
N ARG A 450 -41.80 -34.24 -3.33
CA ARG A 450 -41.68 -33.99 -4.77
C ARG A 450 -42.49 -32.77 -5.20
N ILE A 451 -43.74 -32.66 -4.73
CA ILE A 451 -44.58 -31.46 -4.92
C ILE A 451 -43.85 -30.21 -4.41
N ASP A 452 -43.28 -30.26 -3.20
CA ASP A 452 -42.53 -29.15 -2.62
C ASP A 452 -41.29 -28.77 -3.45
N ALA A 453 -40.62 -29.75 -4.06
CA ALA A 453 -39.48 -29.51 -4.94
C ALA A 453 -39.89 -28.84 -6.26
N ILE A 454 -41.03 -29.26 -6.83
CA ILE A 454 -41.58 -28.69 -8.06
C ILE A 454 -42.07 -27.27 -7.84
N ASN A 455 -42.83 -27.01 -6.76
CA ASN A 455 -43.30 -25.68 -6.38
C ASN A 455 -42.14 -24.69 -6.07
N LYS A 456 -40.93 -25.20 -5.77
CA LYS A 456 -39.72 -24.37 -5.61
C LYS A 456 -39.06 -24.02 -6.94
N LEU A 457 -39.18 -24.89 -7.94
CA LEU A 457 -38.63 -24.70 -9.28
C LEU A 457 -39.46 -23.69 -10.07
N ASP A 458 -40.78 -23.77 -9.97
CA ASP A 458 -41.71 -22.82 -10.58
C ASP A 458 -42.73 -22.33 -9.55
N ARG A 459 -42.79 -21.01 -9.36
CA ARG A 459 -43.71 -20.36 -8.42
C ARG A 459 -45.03 -19.93 -9.06
N THR A 460 -45.12 -20.00 -10.38
CA THR A 460 -46.31 -19.61 -11.14
C THR A 460 -47.28 -20.78 -11.30
N GLN A 461 -46.73 -21.99 -11.36
CA GLN A 461 -47.45 -23.24 -11.44
C GLN A 461 -47.34 -23.96 -10.09
N LEU A 462 -48.40 -23.91 -9.27
CA LEU A 462 -48.42 -24.53 -7.94
C LEU A 462 -49.26 -25.80 -7.88
N ILE A 463 -48.75 -26.84 -7.20
CA ILE A 463 -49.46 -28.09 -6.94
C ILE A 463 -49.79 -28.17 -5.45
N GLU A 464 -51.05 -28.45 -5.14
CA GLU A 464 -51.53 -28.68 -3.77
C GLU A 464 -52.07 -30.11 -3.63
N LEU A 465 -51.79 -30.75 -2.48
CA LEU A 465 -52.30 -32.08 -2.15
C LEU A 465 -53.06 -32.03 -0.82
N GLU A 466 -54.36 -32.21 -0.91
CA GLU A 466 -55.32 -32.24 0.20
C GLU A 466 -55.82 -33.67 0.42
N ILE A 467 -56.02 -34.07 1.69
CA ILE A 467 -56.57 -35.37 2.07
C ILE A 467 -57.80 -35.12 2.95
N LYS A 468 -58.95 -35.67 2.57
CA LYS A 468 -60.23 -35.59 3.31
C LYS A 468 -60.67 -36.99 3.72
N THR A 469 -61.17 -37.14 4.94
CA THR A 469 -61.48 -38.45 5.55
C THR A 469 -62.91 -38.58 6.07
N ASP A 470 -63.86 -37.78 5.58
CA ASP A 470 -65.20 -37.68 6.17
C ASP A 470 -66.11 -38.89 5.87
N PHE A 471 -66.04 -39.48 4.68
CA PHE A 471 -66.81 -40.67 4.26
C PHE A 471 -65.99 -41.58 3.33
N GLY A 472 -64.97 -42.22 3.89
CA GLY A 472 -63.91 -42.89 3.13
C GLY A 472 -62.65 -42.03 3.10
N THR A 473 -61.76 -42.27 2.13
CA THR A 473 -60.58 -41.40 1.94
C THR A 473 -60.63 -40.77 0.55
N GLN A 474 -60.55 -39.45 0.52
CA GLN A 474 -60.49 -38.66 -0.70
C GLN A 474 -59.18 -37.89 -0.73
N ILE A 475 -58.42 -38.04 -1.81
CA ILE A 475 -57.20 -37.28 -2.06
C ILE A 475 -57.43 -36.38 -3.27
N ILE A 476 -57.17 -35.09 -3.09
CA ILE A 476 -57.34 -34.07 -4.10
C ILE A 476 -55.97 -33.51 -4.43
N ILE A 477 -55.58 -33.61 -5.69
CA ILE A 477 -54.38 -32.98 -6.23
C ILE A 477 -54.83 -31.84 -7.13
N THR A 478 -54.57 -30.60 -6.72
CA THR A 478 -54.95 -29.38 -7.46
C THR A 478 -53.74 -28.81 -8.16
N PHE A 479 -53.87 -28.52 -9.46
CA PHE A 479 -52.83 -27.95 -10.29
C PHE A 479 -53.24 -26.53 -10.72
N HIS A 480 -52.63 -25.51 -10.13
CA HIS A 480 -52.93 -24.10 -10.40
C HIS A 480 -52.11 -23.55 -11.57
N ASN A 481 -52.75 -22.86 -12.51
CA ASN A 481 -52.14 -22.30 -13.73
C ASN A 481 -51.48 -23.34 -14.66
N TRP A 482 -52.13 -24.49 -14.80
CA TRP A 482 -51.60 -25.64 -15.54
C TRP A 482 -52.26 -25.91 -16.89
N ILE A 483 -53.43 -25.33 -17.14
CA ILE A 483 -54.15 -25.46 -18.41
C ILE A 483 -54.32 -24.10 -19.06
N ASN A 484 -54.04 -23.99 -20.36
CA ASN A 484 -54.40 -22.82 -21.14
C ASN A 484 -55.80 -23.06 -21.69
N THR A 485 -56.74 -22.16 -21.39
CA THR A 485 -58.11 -22.18 -21.94
C THR A 485 -58.13 -21.90 -23.43
#